data_AF-A0AAV4SQM4-F1
#
_entry.id   AF-A0AAV4SQM4-F1
#
_cell.length_a   1.000
_cell.length_b   1.000
_cell.length_c   1.000
_cell.angle_alpha   90.00
_cell.angle_beta   90.00
_cell.angle_gamma   90.00
#
_symmetry.space_group_name_H-M   'P 1'
#
loop_
_entity.id
_entity.type
_entity.pdbx_description
1 polymer ?
#
loop_
_entity_poly.entity_id
_entity_poly.type
_entity_poly.pdbx_seq_one_letter_code
_entity_poly.pdbx_strand_id
1 'polypeptide(L)'
;MKFLLALAALVAVAYQASAQSCHLREVDLCVATMIFHYQGSGVPTDESGVEQLCESIEETTQCLRNFTSKCMTPVQREVLHLVTEGSEATVKDFCSPGSELRAKFLKHSKCLGEVHADDSMRVHD
;
A
#
# COMPACT_ATOMS: atom_id res chain seq x y z
N MET A 1 26.54 35.51 18.51
CA MET A 1 25.37 35.73 17.63
C MET A 1 25.47 35.02 16.27
N LYS A 2 26.51 35.21 15.45
CA LYS A 2 26.66 34.52 14.15
C LYS A 2 26.60 32.98 14.23
N PHE A 3 27.30 32.37 15.18
CA PHE A 3 27.27 30.92 15.38
C PHE A 3 25.90 30.40 15.87
N LEU A 4 25.20 31.17 16.70
CA LEU A 4 23.86 30.82 17.17
C LEU A 4 22.83 30.89 16.03
N LEU A 5 22.94 31.88 15.14
CA LEU A 5 22.11 31.99 13.94
C LEU A 5 22.38 30.85 12.95
N ALA A 6 23.66 30.48 12.75
CA ALA A 6 24.03 29.34 11.91
C ALA A 6 23.50 28.01 12.46
N LEU A 7 23.61 27.79 13.77
CA LEU A 7 23.05 26.60 14.44
C LEU A 7 21.52 26.56 14.33
N ALA A 8 20.83 27.69 14.56
CA ALA A 8 19.38 27.78 14.42
C ALA A 8 18.93 27.48 12.98
N ALA A 9 19.66 27.98 11.98
CA ALA A 9 19.38 27.70 10.57
C ALA A 9 19.55 26.20 10.23
N LEU A 10 20.62 25.56 10.73
CA LEU A 10 20.84 24.12 10.52
C LEU A 10 19.74 23.27 11.15
N VAL A 11 19.30 23.62 12.37
CA VAL A 11 18.19 22.93 13.05
C VAL A 11 16.88 23.13 12.28
N ALA A 12 16.59 24.33 11.79
CA ALA A 12 15.39 24.61 11.00
C ALA A 12 15.37 23.81 9.69
N VAL A 13 16.50 23.74 8.98
CA VAL A 13 16.64 22.96 7.74
C VAL A 13 16.46 21.46 8.02
N ALA A 14 17.06 20.93 9.08
CA ALA A 14 16.89 19.53 9.47
C ALA A 14 15.44 19.20 9.82
N TYR A 15 14.74 20.11 10.51
CA TYR A 15 13.33 19.96 10.84
C TYR A 15 12.42 20.02 9.60
N GLN A 16 12.72 20.89 8.63
CA GLN A 16 11.97 20.93 7.38
C GLN A 16 12.20 19.69 6.53
N ALA A 17 13.44 19.19 6.46
CA ALA A 17 13.75 17.95 5.75
C ALA A 17 13.00 16.74 6.35
N SER A 18 12.93 16.63 7.68
CA SER A 18 12.13 15.57 8.33
C SER A 18 10.63 15.75 8.13
N ALA A 19 10.12 16.98 8.24
CA ALA A 19 8.70 17.29 8.04
C ALA A 19 8.24 16.94 6.61
N GLN A 20 9.09 17.15 5.60
CA GLN A 20 8.77 16.84 4.21
C GLN A 20 8.63 15.33 3.96
N SER A 21 9.40 14.50 4.67
CA SER A 21 9.28 13.03 4.60
C SER A 21 8.06 12.46 5.34
N CYS A 22 7.35 13.28 6.13
CA CYS A 22 6.14 12.89 6.85
C CYS A 22 4.86 13.53 6.31
N HIS A 23 4.92 14.10 5.11
CA HIS A 23 3.74 14.55 4.40
C HIS A 23 2.93 13.33 3.88
N LEU A 24 1.60 13.39 3.90
CA LEU A 24 0.73 12.33 3.35
C LEU A 24 0.93 12.08 1.85
N ARG A 25 1.68 12.95 1.18
CA ARG A 25 2.06 12.76 -0.23
C ARG A 25 2.92 11.51 -0.41
N GLU A 26 3.72 11.13 0.59
CA GLU A 26 4.47 9.88 0.54
C GLU A 26 3.52 8.67 0.54
N VAL A 27 2.44 8.74 1.32
CA VAL A 27 1.40 7.70 1.34
C VAL A 27 0.71 7.60 -0.02
N ASP A 28 0.36 8.74 -0.63
CA ASP A 28 -0.21 8.78 -1.98
C ASP A 28 0.73 8.12 -3.01
N LEU A 29 2.03 8.37 -2.91
CA LEU A 29 3.04 7.74 -3.76
C LEU A 29 3.16 6.23 -3.51
N CYS A 30 3.07 5.77 -2.25
CA CYS A 30 3.11 4.34 -1.93
C CYS A 30 1.96 3.56 -2.57
N VAL A 31 0.75 4.14 -2.63
CA VAL A 31 -0.44 3.46 -3.15
C VAL A 31 -0.64 3.66 -4.66
N ALA A 32 0.03 4.65 -5.26
CA ALA A 32 -0.11 4.97 -6.68
C ALA A 32 0.19 3.75 -7.58
N THR A 33 1.28 3.02 -7.32
CA THR A 33 1.64 1.82 -8.09
C THR A 33 0.53 0.77 -8.07
N MET A 34 -0.05 0.52 -6.90
CA MET A 34 -1.13 -0.46 -6.74
C MET A 34 -2.41 -0.01 -7.46
N ILE A 35 -2.75 1.28 -7.42
CA ILE A 35 -3.89 1.84 -8.16
C ILE A 35 -3.68 1.67 -9.67
N PHE A 36 -2.51 2.04 -10.20
CA PHE A 36 -2.22 1.88 -11.63
C PHE A 36 -2.22 0.41 -12.06
N HIS A 37 -1.69 -0.48 -11.23
CA HIS A 37 -1.73 -1.91 -11.49
C HIS A 37 -3.17 -2.44 -11.52
N TYR A 38 -4.01 -2.04 -10.56
CA TYR A 38 -5.41 -2.45 -10.52
C TYR A 38 -6.23 -1.93 -11.71
N GLN A 39 -6.02 -0.67 -12.11
CA GLN A 39 -6.71 -0.07 -13.26
C GLN A 39 -6.27 -0.68 -14.61
N GLY A 40 -4.98 -1.02 -14.75
CA GLY A 40 -4.44 -1.58 -15.99
C GLY A 40 -4.66 -3.08 -16.16
N SER A 41 -4.55 -3.83 -15.06
CA SER A 41 -4.54 -5.30 -15.07
C SER A 41 -5.90 -5.92 -14.70
N GLY A 42 -6.79 -5.16 -14.04
CA GLY A 42 -8.09 -5.65 -13.59
C GLY A 42 -8.01 -6.75 -12.53
N VAL A 43 -9.07 -7.56 -12.43
CA VAL A 43 -9.11 -8.72 -11.53
C VAL A 43 -8.18 -9.83 -12.06
N PRO A 44 -7.21 -10.33 -11.28
CA PRO A 44 -6.37 -11.44 -11.71
C PRO A 44 -7.17 -12.70 -12.01
N THR A 45 -7.03 -13.27 -13.21
CA THR A 45 -7.79 -14.46 -13.63
C THR A 45 -6.96 -15.74 -13.70
N ASP A 46 -5.66 -15.66 -13.42
CA ASP A 46 -4.71 -16.77 -13.39
C ASP A 46 -3.62 -16.54 -12.32
N GLU A 47 -2.76 -17.54 -12.13
CA GLU A 47 -1.67 -17.51 -11.15
C GLU A 47 -0.67 -16.37 -11.41
N SER A 48 -0.36 -16.07 -12.67
CA SER A 48 0.59 -15.02 -13.03
C SER A 48 0.07 -13.65 -12.63
N GLY A 49 -1.21 -13.39 -12.87
CA GLY A 49 -1.86 -12.15 -12.44
C GLY A 49 -1.92 -12.04 -10.91
N VAL A 50 -2.15 -13.14 -10.20
CA VAL A 50 -2.17 -13.12 -8.73
C VAL A 50 -0.77 -12.85 -8.18
N GLU A 51 0.28 -13.40 -8.79
CA GLU A 51 1.65 -13.14 -8.40
C GLU A 51 2.03 -11.66 -8.57
N GLN A 52 1.68 -11.06 -9.72
CA GLN A 52 1.89 -9.63 -9.96
C GLN A 52 1.13 -8.74 -8.97
N LEU A 53 -0.12 -9.11 -8.63
CA LEU A 53 -0.88 -8.40 -7.61
C LEU A 53 -0.17 -8.48 -6.25
N CYS A 54 0.33 -9.65 -5.87
CA CYS A 54 1.02 -9.84 -4.59
C CYS A 54 2.36 -9.10 -4.51
N GLU A 55 3.11 -9.03 -5.62
CA GLU A 55 4.31 -8.20 -5.73
C GLU A 55 3.97 -6.72 -5.49
N SER A 56 2.91 -6.21 -6.14
CA SER A 56 2.47 -4.83 -5.93
C SER A 56 2.01 -4.55 -4.48
N ILE A 57 1.31 -5.50 -3.85
CA ILE A 57 0.91 -5.39 -2.43
C ILE A 57 2.15 -5.35 -1.53
N GLU A 58 3.16 -6.18 -1.80
CA GLU A 58 4.41 -6.20 -1.03
C GLU A 58 5.14 -4.86 -1.14
N GLU A 59 5.32 -4.33 -2.35
CA GLU A 59 5.96 -3.04 -2.58
C GLU A 59 5.25 -1.89 -1.83
N THR A 60 3.93 -1.79 -1.97
CA THR A 60 3.12 -0.78 -1.27
C THR A 60 3.22 -0.96 0.25
N THR A 61 3.16 -2.19 0.75
CA THR A 61 3.27 -2.48 2.19
C THR A 61 4.64 -2.08 2.74
N GLN A 62 5.73 -2.37 2.02
CA GLN A 62 7.08 -1.98 2.41
C GLN A 62 7.23 -0.45 2.44
N CYS A 63 6.67 0.26 1.46
CA CYS A 63 6.65 1.72 1.42
C CYS A 63 5.90 2.31 2.63
N LEU A 64 4.69 1.82 2.92
CA LEU A 64 3.89 2.26 4.07
C LEU A 64 4.57 1.93 5.41
N ARG A 65 5.22 0.76 5.53
CA ARG A 65 6.00 0.41 6.73
C ARG A 65 7.16 1.39 6.95
N ASN A 66 7.85 1.80 5.89
CA ASN A 66 8.91 2.81 5.97
C ASN A 66 8.36 4.17 6.43
N PHE A 67 7.25 4.64 5.87
CA PHE A 67 6.59 5.88 6.28
C PHE A 67 6.17 5.83 7.76
N THR A 68 5.42 4.81 8.15
CA THR A 68 4.87 4.66 9.50
C THR A 68 5.97 4.51 10.55
N SER A 69 7.07 3.81 10.23
CA SER A 69 8.21 3.69 11.14
C SER A 69 8.88 5.01 11.48
N LYS A 70 8.89 5.97 10.54
CA LYS A 70 9.54 7.28 10.67
C LYS A 70 8.61 8.36 11.21
N CYS A 71 7.33 8.31 10.81
CA CYS A 71 6.42 9.45 10.94
C CYS A 71 5.29 9.24 11.94
N MET A 72 5.06 8.01 12.41
CA MET A 72 4.04 7.74 13.42
C MET A 72 4.64 7.55 14.82
N THR A 73 3.89 7.99 15.82
CA THR A 73 4.17 7.68 17.23
C THR A 73 3.91 6.20 17.53
N PRO A 74 4.46 5.65 18.63
CA PRO A 74 4.19 4.26 19.02
C PRO A 74 2.70 3.94 19.14
N VAL A 75 1.90 4.82 19.74
CA VAL A 75 0.45 4.62 19.90
C VAL A 75 -0.27 4.62 18.55
N GLN A 76 0.11 5.51 17.64
CA GLN A 76 -0.47 5.53 16.28
C GLN A 76 -0.16 4.24 15.51
N ARG A 77 1.05 3.68 15.67
CA ARG A 77 1.39 2.39 15.05
C ARG A 77 0.60 1.23 15.63
N GLU A 78 0.32 1.25 16.93
CA GLU A 78 -0.51 0.22 17.58
C GLU A 78 -1.96 0.28 17.08
N VAL A 79 -2.53 1.49 16.99
CA VAL A 79 -3.88 1.69 16.41
C VAL A 79 -3.90 1.24 14.96
N LEU A 80 -2.87 1.57 14.17
CA LEU A 80 -2.77 1.12 12.79
C LEU A 80 -2.73 -0.41 12.70
N HIS A 81 -1.88 -1.06 13.49
CA HIS A 81 -1.80 -2.52 13.55
C HIS A 81 -3.14 -3.16 13.92
N LEU A 82 -3.83 -2.62 14.93
CA LEU A 82 -5.15 -3.12 15.34
C LEU A 82 -6.18 -3.05 14.21
N VAL A 83 -6.16 -2.01 13.37
CA VAL A 83 -7.11 -1.89 12.25
C VAL A 83 -6.66 -2.67 11.01
N THR A 84 -5.38 -3.01 10.87
CA THR A 84 -4.85 -3.75 9.71
C THR A 84 -4.58 -5.23 9.96
N GLU A 85 -4.54 -5.72 11.20
CA GLU A 85 -4.12 -7.11 11.51
C GLU A 85 -4.94 -8.17 10.75
N GLY A 86 -6.25 -7.97 10.61
CA GLY A 86 -7.12 -8.89 9.89
C GLY A 86 -6.89 -8.88 8.38
N SER A 87 -6.65 -7.70 7.79
CA SER A 87 -6.33 -7.61 6.36
C SER A 87 -4.92 -8.13 6.08
N GLU A 88 -3.95 -7.86 6.95
CA GLU A 88 -2.59 -8.42 6.84
C GLU A 88 -2.59 -9.94 6.87
N ALA A 89 -3.37 -10.56 7.77
CA ALA A 89 -3.52 -12.02 7.82
C ALA A 89 -4.14 -12.58 6.53
N THR A 90 -5.17 -11.92 6.01
CA THR A 90 -5.87 -12.34 4.78
C THR A 90 -4.96 -12.21 3.55
N VAL A 91 -4.25 -11.08 3.42
CA VAL A 91 -3.28 -10.83 2.35
C VAL A 91 -2.17 -11.88 2.39
N LYS A 92 -1.65 -12.17 3.59
CA LYS A 92 -0.59 -13.18 3.75
C LYS A 92 -1.05 -14.56 3.29
N ASP A 93 -2.26 -14.98 3.67
CA ASP A 93 -2.82 -16.26 3.22
C ASP A 93 -3.05 -16.26 1.70
N PHE A 94 -3.68 -15.22 1.16
CA PHE A 94 -3.93 -15.07 -0.27
C PHE A 94 -2.64 -15.06 -1.11
N CYS A 95 -1.60 -14.39 -0.63
CA CYS A 95 -0.33 -14.27 -1.33
C CYS A 95 0.63 -15.43 -1.09
N SER A 96 0.28 -16.37 -0.20
CA SER A 96 1.06 -17.60 -0.04
C SER A 96 0.79 -18.57 -1.21
N PRO A 97 1.82 -19.01 -1.95
CA PRO A 97 1.63 -19.95 -3.04
C PRO A 97 0.95 -21.25 -2.58
N GLY A 98 -0.09 -21.66 -3.30
CA GLY A 98 -0.84 -22.88 -2.99
C GLY A 98 -1.80 -22.80 -1.80
N SER A 99 -2.07 -21.61 -1.25
CA SER A 99 -3.07 -21.47 -0.18
C SER A 99 -4.48 -21.83 -0.64
N GLU A 100 -5.30 -22.28 0.29
CA GLU A 100 -6.71 -22.60 0.01
C GLU A 100 -7.46 -21.34 -0.47
N LEU A 101 -7.17 -20.18 0.14
CA LEU A 101 -7.78 -18.91 -0.23
C LEU A 101 -7.44 -18.52 -1.68
N ARG A 102 -6.17 -18.62 -2.08
CA ARG A 102 -5.73 -18.36 -3.47
C ARG A 102 -6.39 -19.33 -4.44
N ALA A 103 -6.40 -20.63 -4.12
CA ALA A 103 -7.01 -21.65 -4.96
C ALA A 103 -8.53 -21.43 -5.15
N LYS A 104 -9.23 -21.06 -4.06
CA LYS A 104 -10.66 -20.75 -4.09
C LYS A 104 -10.94 -19.48 -4.88
N PHE A 105 -10.10 -18.45 -4.75
CA PHE A 105 -10.20 -17.24 -5.57
C PHE A 105 -10.05 -17.57 -7.06
N LEU A 106 -8.97 -18.27 -7.44
CA LEU A 106 -8.69 -18.62 -8.84
C LEU A 106 -9.76 -19.51 -9.47
N LYS A 107 -10.44 -20.34 -8.67
CA LYS A 107 -11.60 -21.12 -9.14
C LYS A 107 -12.74 -20.23 -9.67
N HIS A 108 -12.89 -19.02 -9.16
CA HIS A 108 -13.99 -18.10 -9.48
C HIS A 108 -13.52 -16.80 -10.17
N SER A 109 -12.21 -16.59 -10.28
CA SER A 109 -11.64 -15.32 -10.72
C SER A 109 -12.00 -14.93 -12.14
N LYS A 110 -12.16 -15.89 -13.07
CA LYS A 110 -12.61 -15.61 -14.44
C LYS A 110 -13.97 -14.91 -14.47
N CYS A 111 -14.92 -15.39 -13.68
CA CYS A 111 -16.24 -14.76 -13.56
C CYS A 111 -16.12 -13.34 -12.98
N LEU A 112 -15.26 -13.14 -11.98
CA LEU A 112 -15.00 -11.82 -11.42
C LEU A 112 -14.36 -10.87 -12.45
N GLY A 113 -13.45 -11.37 -13.28
CA GLY A 113 -12.83 -10.62 -14.37
C GLY A 113 -13.83 -10.21 -15.46
N GLU A 114 -14.74 -11.09 -15.84
CA GLU A 114 -15.82 -10.81 -16.79
C GLU A 114 -16.75 -9.70 -16.28
N VAL A 115 -17.21 -9.81 -15.03
CA VAL A 115 -18.06 -8.79 -14.40
C VAL A 115 -17.32 -7.46 -14.24
N HIS A 116 -16.03 -7.50 -13.90
CA HIS A 116 -15.22 -6.29 -13.80
C HIS A 116 -15.02 -5.61 -15.16
N ALA A 117 -14.94 -6.37 -16.25
CA ALA A 117 -14.79 -5.83 -17.60
C ALA A 117 -16.09 -5.23 -18.17
N ASP A 118 -17.25 -5.56 -17.60
CA ASP A 118 -18.55 -5.03 -18.02
C ASP A 118 -18.75 -3.58 -17.57
N ASP A 119 -18.76 -2.66 -18.54
CA ASP A 119 -18.95 -1.22 -18.31
C ASP A 119 -20.30 -0.87 -17.67
N SER A 120 -21.31 -1.72 -17.81
CA SER A 120 -22.61 -1.52 -17.17
C SER A 120 -22.58 -1.76 -15.65
N MET A 121 -21.56 -2.48 -15.16
CA MET A 121 -21.33 -2.77 -13.75
C MET A 121 -20.34 -1.80 -13.09
N ARG A 122 -19.71 -0.92 -13.86
CA ARG A 122 -18.81 0.11 -13.33
C ARG A 122 -19.62 1.25 -12.68
N VAL A 123 -19.17 1.68 -11.51
CA VAL A 123 -19.70 2.91 -10.87
C VAL A 123 -19.22 4.09 -11.71
N HIS A 124 -20.15 4.75 -12.42
CA HIS A 124 -19.91 6.01 -13.09
C HIS A 124 -20.17 7.13 -12.07
N ASP A 125 -19.10 7.70 -11.52
CA ASP A 125 -19.16 8.93 -10.71
C ASP A 125 -19.43 10.16 -11.58
#